data_AF-A0AAV0R5Q3-F1
#
_entry.id   AF-A0AAV0R5Q3-F1
#
_cell.length_a   1.000
_cell.length_b   1.000
_cell.length_c   1.000
_cell.angle_alpha   90.00
_cell.angle_beta   90.00
_cell.angle_gamma   90.00
#
_symmetry.space_group_name_H-M   'P 1'
#
loop_
_entity.id
_entity.type
_entity.pdbx_description
1 polymer ?
#
loop_
_entity_poly.entity_id
_entity_poly.type
_entity_poly.pdbx_seq_one_letter_code
_entity_poly.pdbx_strand_id
1 'polypeptide(L)'
;MDGIMVFWGCWSAGFELARWRWLVASFVICDMVHVIVSGMVFLVLIHGGREAASMPANSLMKVIRYTLTTSFGSICYGSLFTAAIRTLRWEIRGLRSKIGKNEYLLCCVDLMFHLVETLVRFFNKYAYVHIAVYGKGFNRSARDAWELFQSTGVESLVAYDCSGADLLMGTLLGGLITGTCAAIWTHIKWEAKNERILMVGSTAMLMGMVLVGVAMVVVESAVTSMYICYAEDPLLIHRWEWDAEFFSQLSEALHQRLRHRSARGREALTQNRFDVNIQE
;
A
#
# COMPACT_ATOMS: atom_id res chain seq x y z
N MET A 1 10.62 -40.24 -23.04
CA MET A 1 10.93 -39.11 -22.13
C MET A 1 10.17 -37.84 -22.52
N ASP A 2 9.66 -37.75 -23.74
CA ASP A 2 9.02 -36.54 -24.28
C ASP A 2 7.62 -36.27 -23.70
N GLY A 3 6.85 -37.31 -23.38
CA GLY A 3 5.51 -37.17 -22.79
C GLY A 3 5.52 -36.58 -21.36
N ILE A 4 6.57 -36.83 -20.57
CA ILE A 4 6.71 -36.26 -19.22
C ILE A 4 7.11 -34.79 -19.32
N MET A 5 7.99 -34.43 -20.25
CA MET A 5 8.41 -33.04 -20.44
C MET A 5 7.28 -32.14 -20.96
N VAL A 6 6.38 -32.67 -21.80
CA VAL A 6 5.17 -31.96 -22.26
C VAL A 6 4.11 -31.86 -21.16
N PHE A 7 3.91 -32.92 -20.37
CA PHE A 7 3.03 -32.87 -19.19
C PHE A 7 3.55 -31.88 -18.14
N TRP A 8 4.88 -31.79 -17.97
CA TRP A 8 5.55 -30.83 -17.10
C TRP A 8 5.54 -29.40 -17.66
N GLY A 9 5.64 -29.21 -18.97
CA GLY A 9 5.47 -27.91 -19.62
C GLY A 9 4.03 -27.39 -19.50
N CYS A 10 3.03 -28.27 -19.64
CA CYS A 10 1.62 -27.94 -19.49
C CYS A 10 1.21 -27.76 -18.01
N TRP A 11 1.80 -28.53 -17.10
CA TRP A 11 1.66 -28.34 -15.64
C TRP A 11 2.35 -27.07 -15.16
N SER A 12 3.54 -26.77 -15.66
CA SER A 12 4.28 -25.52 -15.38
C SER A 12 3.53 -24.32 -15.94
N ALA A 13 3.04 -24.36 -17.19
CA ALA A 13 2.23 -23.30 -17.76
C ALA A 13 0.88 -23.12 -17.05
N GLY A 14 0.23 -24.21 -16.65
CA GLY A 14 -0.99 -24.17 -15.83
C GLY A 14 -0.74 -23.63 -14.43
N PHE A 15 0.40 -23.95 -13.83
CA PHE A 15 0.85 -23.43 -12.54
C PHE A 15 1.28 -21.97 -12.63
N GLU A 16 1.90 -21.54 -13.73
CA GLU A 16 2.23 -20.15 -14.04
C GLU A 16 0.95 -19.32 -14.23
N LEU A 17 -0.02 -19.81 -15.01
CA LEU A 17 -1.30 -19.13 -15.23
C LEU A 17 -2.14 -19.09 -13.96
N ALA A 18 -2.15 -20.18 -13.19
CA ALA A 18 -2.72 -20.22 -11.86
C ALA A 18 -1.99 -19.25 -10.94
N ARG A 19 -0.65 -19.20 -10.95
CA ARG A 19 0.18 -18.28 -10.15
C ARG A 19 -0.10 -16.83 -10.50
N TRP A 20 -0.27 -16.48 -11.76
CA TRP A 20 -0.71 -15.15 -12.19
C TRP A 20 -2.11 -14.83 -11.69
N ARG A 21 -3.05 -15.77 -11.78
CA ARG A 21 -4.43 -15.61 -11.31
C ARG A 21 -4.51 -15.53 -9.77
N TRP A 22 -3.67 -16.28 -9.07
CA TRP A 22 -3.48 -16.27 -7.62
C TRP A 22 -2.80 -14.99 -7.15
N LEU A 23 -1.79 -14.48 -7.87
CA LEU A 23 -1.17 -13.19 -7.55
C LEU A 23 -2.17 -12.04 -7.69
N VAL A 24 -2.95 -12.01 -8.77
CA VAL A 24 -4.01 -11.00 -8.96
C VAL A 24 -5.11 -11.11 -7.90
N ALA A 25 -5.53 -12.33 -7.57
CA ALA A 25 -6.49 -12.56 -6.47
C ALA A 25 -5.92 -12.12 -5.12
N SER A 26 -4.64 -12.38 -4.85
CA SER A 26 -3.96 -11.95 -3.62
C SER A 26 -3.93 -10.42 -3.49
N PHE A 27 -3.76 -9.67 -4.59
CA PHE A 27 -3.85 -8.21 -4.53
C PHE A 27 -5.23 -7.73 -4.07
N VAL A 28 -6.31 -8.30 -4.62
CA VAL A 28 -7.68 -7.95 -4.23
C VAL A 28 -7.97 -8.36 -2.79
N ILE A 29 -7.49 -9.54 -2.37
CA ILE A 29 -7.65 -10.02 -0.98
C ILE A 29 -6.87 -9.13 -0.02
N CYS A 30 -5.65 -8.72 -0.34
CA CYS A 30 -4.88 -7.77 0.45
C CYS A 30 -5.58 -6.41 0.56
N ASP A 31 -6.13 -5.89 -0.54
CA ASP A 31 -6.92 -4.64 -0.53
C ASP A 31 -8.16 -4.78 0.38
N MET A 32 -8.84 -5.94 0.36
CA MET A 32 -9.96 -6.23 1.25
C MET A 32 -9.54 -6.32 2.71
N VAL A 33 -8.42 -7.00 3.00
CA VAL A 33 -7.84 -7.09 4.34
C VAL A 33 -7.49 -5.68 4.82
N HIS A 34 -6.90 -4.85 3.97
CA HIS A 34 -6.59 -3.46 4.28
C HIS A 34 -7.84 -2.68 4.71
N VAL A 35 -8.91 -2.72 3.90
CA VAL A 35 -10.17 -2.04 4.21
C VAL A 35 -10.78 -2.53 5.52
N ILE A 36 -10.78 -3.86 5.76
CA ILE A 36 -11.33 -4.45 6.99
C ILE A 36 -10.51 -4.03 8.21
N VAL A 37 -9.19 -4.18 8.15
CA VAL A 37 -8.29 -3.82 9.25
C VAL A 37 -8.37 -2.32 9.53
N SER A 38 -8.36 -1.48 8.48
CA SER A 38 -8.45 -0.04 8.64
C SER A 38 -9.77 0.39 9.29
N GLY A 39 -10.90 -0.17 8.85
CA GLY A 39 -12.19 0.09 9.49
C GLY A 39 -12.23 -0.36 10.96
N MET A 40 -11.60 -1.50 11.27
CA MET A 40 -11.52 -1.99 12.65
C MET A 40 -10.62 -1.13 13.53
N VAL A 41 -9.42 -0.78 13.05
CA VAL A 41 -8.49 0.10 13.75
C VAL A 41 -9.15 1.44 14.00
N PHE A 42 -9.81 2.02 13.00
CA PHE A 42 -10.54 3.28 13.15
C PHE A 42 -11.71 3.19 14.16
N LEU A 43 -12.50 2.11 14.12
CA LEU A 43 -13.58 1.88 15.08
C LEU A 43 -13.04 1.77 16.52
N VAL A 44 -11.93 1.06 16.70
CA VAL A 44 -11.21 0.94 17.98
C VAL A 44 -10.65 2.29 18.41
N LEU A 45 -10.06 3.05 17.49
CA LEU A 45 -9.54 4.42 17.65
C LEU A 45 -10.63 5.49 17.80
N ILE A 46 -11.92 5.14 17.82
CA ILE A 46 -12.98 6.09 18.22
C ILE A 46 -13.60 5.66 19.55
N HIS A 47 -13.72 4.35 19.79
CA HIS A 47 -14.43 3.80 20.96
C HIS A 47 -13.52 3.45 22.15
N GLY A 48 -12.20 3.32 21.99
CA GLY A 48 -11.29 2.87 23.05
C GLY A 48 -10.87 3.94 24.09
N GLY A 49 -11.49 5.12 24.11
CA GLY A 49 -11.28 6.10 25.18
C GLY A 49 -12.11 5.74 26.43
N ARG A 50 -11.46 5.19 27.47
CA ARG A 50 -11.94 4.92 28.86
C ARG A 50 -13.23 4.09 29.05
N GLU A 51 -14.03 3.87 28.02
CA GLU A 51 -15.24 3.03 28.01
C GLU A 51 -15.03 1.77 27.15
N ALA A 52 -13.81 1.23 27.13
CA ALA A 52 -13.39 0.06 26.36
C ALA A 52 -13.91 -1.29 26.93
N ALA A 53 -14.96 -1.29 27.75
CA ALA A 53 -15.43 -2.48 28.45
C ALA A 53 -16.38 -3.37 27.63
N SER A 54 -16.84 -2.96 26.44
CA SER A 54 -17.70 -3.83 25.63
C SER A 54 -17.71 -3.50 24.14
N MET A 55 -16.62 -3.79 23.42
CA MET A 55 -16.78 -4.06 21.99
C MET A 55 -17.43 -5.44 21.83
N PRO A 56 -18.68 -5.56 21.33
CA PRO A 56 -19.27 -6.87 21.11
C PRO A 56 -18.52 -7.59 20.00
N ALA A 57 -18.19 -8.88 20.19
CA ALA A 57 -17.52 -9.72 19.19
C ALA A 57 -18.25 -9.75 17.83
N ASN A 58 -19.56 -9.44 17.85
CA ASN A 58 -20.39 -9.32 16.66
C ASN A 58 -20.04 -8.10 15.78
N SER A 59 -19.31 -7.10 16.29
CA SER A 59 -18.89 -5.91 15.55
C SER A 59 -17.93 -6.24 14.41
N LEU A 60 -16.98 -7.16 14.63
CA LEU A 60 -16.05 -7.63 13.58
C LEU A 60 -16.80 -8.22 12.39
N MET A 61 -17.69 -9.17 12.65
CA MET A 61 -18.53 -9.78 11.62
C MET A 61 -19.46 -8.77 10.94
N LYS A 62 -19.93 -7.75 11.67
CA LYS A 62 -20.79 -6.70 11.11
C LYS A 62 -20.02 -5.75 10.19
N VAL A 63 -18.83 -5.32 10.60
CA VAL A 63 -17.92 -4.50 9.78
C VAL A 63 -17.48 -5.28 8.53
N ILE A 64 -17.09 -6.55 8.70
CA ILE A 64 -16.72 -7.42 7.58
C ILE A 64 -17.90 -7.59 6.62
N ARG A 65 -19.10 -7.92 7.11
CA ARG A 65 -20.29 -8.04 6.23
C ARG A 65 -20.61 -6.73 5.54
N TYR A 66 -20.59 -5.61 6.25
CA TYR A 66 -20.87 -4.30 5.68
C TYR A 66 -19.87 -3.92 4.58
N THR A 67 -18.57 -4.10 4.84
CA THR A 67 -17.49 -3.88 3.87
C THR A 67 -17.63 -4.80 2.65
N LEU A 68 -17.98 -6.06 2.86
CA LEU A 68 -18.16 -7.06 1.80
C LEU A 68 -19.44 -6.87 0.98
N THR A 69 -20.50 -6.25 1.52
CA THR A 69 -21.76 -6.08 0.78
C THR A 69 -21.90 -4.70 0.16
N THR A 70 -21.49 -3.64 0.87
CA THR A 70 -21.75 -2.25 0.49
C THR A 70 -20.57 -1.64 -0.25
N SER A 71 -19.35 -2.00 0.19
CA SER A 71 -18.11 -1.39 -0.29
C SER A 71 -17.36 -2.23 -1.32
N PHE A 72 -17.75 -3.49 -1.53
CA PHE A 72 -17.08 -4.42 -2.45
C PHE A 72 -16.95 -3.89 -3.88
N GLY A 73 -18.00 -3.23 -4.41
CA GLY A 73 -17.97 -2.61 -5.73
C GLY A 73 -16.92 -1.49 -5.84
N SER A 74 -16.80 -0.67 -4.80
CA SER A 74 -15.81 0.41 -4.72
C SER A 74 -14.37 -0.12 -4.60
N ILE A 75 -14.17 -1.19 -3.83
CA ILE A 75 -12.87 -1.86 -3.67
C ILE A 75 -12.44 -2.51 -4.99
N CYS A 76 -13.35 -3.22 -5.65
CA CYS A 76 -13.10 -3.83 -6.95
C CYS A 76 -12.79 -2.78 -8.01
N TYR A 77 -13.53 -1.66 -8.03
CA TYR A 77 -13.27 -0.54 -8.93
C TYR A 77 -11.87 0.05 -8.74
N GLY A 78 -11.47 0.32 -7.49
CA GLY A 78 -10.13 0.83 -7.18
C GLY A 78 -9.03 -0.15 -7.60
N SER A 79 -9.19 -1.44 -7.32
CA SER A 79 -8.19 -2.46 -7.65
C SER A 79 -8.07 -2.66 -9.17
N LEU A 80 -9.21 -2.64 -9.88
CA LEU A 80 -9.25 -2.66 -11.35
C LEU A 80 -8.56 -1.43 -11.95
N PHE A 81 -8.76 -0.25 -11.36
CA PHE A 81 -8.13 0.98 -11.81
C PHE A 81 -6.61 0.93 -11.68
N THR A 82 -6.09 0.49 -10.52
CA THR A 82 -4.65 0.26 -10.33
C THR A 82 -4.11 -0.79 -11.31
N ALA A 83 -4.84 -1.89 -11.50
CA ALA A 83 -4.45 -2.96 -12.41
C ALA A 83 -4.38 -2.48 -13.87
N ALA A 84 -5.35 -1.68 -14.31
CA ALA A 84 -5.36 -1.11 -15.66
C ALA A 84 -4.11 -0.26 -15.93
N ILE A 85 -3.71 0.60 -14.99
CA ILE A 85 -2.50 1.43 -15.13
C ILE A 85 -1.23 0.58 -15.18
N ARG A 86 -1.14 -0.47 -14.36
CA ARG A 86 -0.02 -1.43 -14.39
C ARG A 86 0.08 -2.16 -15.71
N THR A 87 -1.05 -2.60 -16.26
CA THR A 87 -1.11 -3.26 -17.57
C THR A 87 -0.67 -2.31 -18.68
N LEU A 88 -1.17 -1.07 -18.68
CA LEU A 88 -0.73 -0.04 -19.63
C LEU A 88 0.78 0.19 -19.55
N ARG A 89 1.36 0.24 -18.35
CA ARG A 89 2.81 0.37 -18.17
C ARG A 89 3.58 -0.82 -18.70
N TRP A 90 3.08 -2.04 -18.50
CA TRP A 90 3.70 -3.26 -19.02
C TRP A 90 3.72 -3.25 -20.56
N GLU A 91 2.62 -2.86 -21.20
CA GLU A 91 2.54 -2.71 -22.66
C GLU A 91 3.53 -1.67 -23.19
N ILE A 92 3.62 -0.50 -22.55
CA ILE A 92 4.54 0.56 -22.96
C ILE A 92 6.01 0.11 -22.84
N ARG A 93 6.35 -0.64 -21.78
CA ARG A 93 7.69 -1.24 -21.64
C ARG A 93 7.96 -2.32 -22.70
N GLY A 94 6.93 -3.09 -23.08
CA GLY A 94 7.01 -4.04 -24.19
C GLY A 94 7.30 -3.35 -25.52
N LEU A 95 6.64 -2.22 -25.79
CA LEU A 95 6.86 -1.39 -26.98
C LEU A 95 8.24 -0.72 -26.96
N ARG A 96 8.74 -0.32 -25.79
CA ARG A 96 10.11 0.20 -25.60
C ARG A 96 11.18 -0.79 -26.06
N SER A 97 10.98 -2.09 -25.86
CA SER A 97 11.92 -3.12 -26.33
C SER A 97 12.02 -3.19 -27.86
N LYS A 98 11.05 -2.64 -28.60
CA LYS A 98 11.00 -2.69 -30.08
C LYS A 98 11.40 -1.38 -30.77
N ILE A 99 11.28 -0.23 -30.09
CA ILE A 99 11.51 1.11 -30.63
C ILE A 99 12.75 1.75 -29.97
N GLY A 100 13.92 1.22 -30.29
CA GLY A 100 15.22 1.64 -29.74
C GLY A 100 15.77 2.96 -30.29
N LYS A 101 14.95 4.00 -30.51
CA LYS A 101 15.41 5.24 -31.18
C LYS A 101 15.45 6.51 -30.32
N ASN A 102 14.74 6.57 -29.19
CA ASN A 102 14.70 7.77 -28.33
C ASN A 102 14.80 7.38 -26.85
N GLU A 103 16.02 7.13 -26.36
CA GLU A 103 16.27 6.66 -24.99
C GLU A 103 15.81 7.66 -23.92
N TYR A 104 16.01 8.96 -24.16
CA TYR A 104 15.62 10.02 -23.22
C TYR A 104 14.09 10.18 -23.08
N LEU A 105 13.36 10.19 -24.20
CA LEU A 105 11.90 10.31 -24.18
C LEU A 105 11.24 9.09 -23.51
N LEU A 106 11.77 7.89 -23.79
CA LEU A 106 11.31 6.65 -23.16
C LEU A 106 11.56 6.65 -21.64
N CYS A 107 12.69 7.21 -21.19
CA CYS A 107 12.99 7.36 -19.77
C CYS A 107 12.01 8.33 -19.09
N CYS A 108 11.75 9.49 -19.70
CA CYS A 108 10.76 10.46 -19.18
C CYS A 108 9.35 9.87 -19.11
N VAL A 109 8.94 9.12 -20.14
CA VAL A 109 7.63 8.46 -20.15
C VAL A 109 7.54 7.37 -19.08
N ASP A 110 8.56 6.51 -18.91
CA ASP A 110 8.53 5.50 -17.84
C ASP A 110 8.50 6.15 -16.45
N LEU A 111 9.22 7.24 -16.24
CA LEU A 111 9.18 8.01 -14.99
C LEU A 111 7.79 8.62 -14.75
N MET A 112 7.16 9.23 -15.76
CA MET A 112 5.81 9.78 -15.65
C MET A 112 4.79 8.70 -15.30
N PHE A 113 4.84 7.55 -15.97
CA PHE A 113 3.97 6.41 -15.66
C PHE A 113 4.26 5.82 -14.28
N HIS A 114 5.53 5.79 -13.86
CA HIS A 114 5.89 5.37 -12.50
C HIS A 114 5.29 6.31 -11.46
N LEU A 115 5.36 7.62 -11.69
CA LEU A 115 4.78 8.61 -10.80
C LEU A 115 3.25 8.45 -10.72
N VAL A 116 2.57 8.33 -11.87
CA VAL A 116 1.12 8.13 -11.93
C VAL A 116 0.70 6.84 -11.22
N GLU A 117 1.42 5.74 -11.41
CA GLU A 117 1.14 4.47 -10.72
C GLU A 117 1.29 4.61 -9.20
N THR A 118 2.30 5.31 -8.74
CA THR A 118 2.53 5.54 -7.31
C THR A 118 1.46 6.47 -6.72
N LEU A 119 1.10 7.55 -7.42
CA LEU A 119 0.03 8.45 -7.02
C LEU A 119 -1.32 7.73 -6.94
N VAL A 120 -1.68 6.92 -7.93
CA VAL A 120 -2.96 6.21 -7.91
C VAL A 120 -3.02 5.18 -6.79
N ARG A 121 -1.94 4.43 -6.54
CA ARG A 121 -1.89 3.51 -5.40
C ARG A 121 -2.05 4.22 -4.07
N PHE A 122 -1.40 5.37 -3.95
CA PHE A 122 -1.55 6.25 -2.81
C PHE A 122 -3.01 6.68 -2.61
N PHE A 123 -3.64 7.26 -3.64
CA PHE A 123 -5.04 7.68 -3.56
C PHE A 123 -5.99 6.53 -3.20
N ASN A 124 -5.79 5.35 -3.81
CA ASN A 124 -6.62 4.19 -3.54
C ASN A 124 -6.49 3.73 -2.09
N LYS A 125 -5.27 3.70 -1.54
CA LYS A 125 -4.98 3.33 -0.16
C LYS A 125 -5.78 4.18 0.83
N TYR A 126 -5.76 5.50 0.71
CA TYR A 126 -6.50 6.40 1.62
C TYR A 126 -8.01 6.43 1.35
N ALA A 127 -8.41 6.33 0.08
CA ALA A 127 -9.83 6.21 -0.28
C ALA A 127 -10.46 4.94 0.32
N TYR A 128 -9.72 3.83 0.38
CA TYR A 128 -10.16 2.58 1.00
C TYR A 128 -10.43 2.72 2.50
N VAL A 129 -9.63 3.48 3.22
CA VAL A 129 -9.91 3.78 4.63
C VAL A 129 -11.20 4.59 4.77
N HIS A 130 -11.41 5.64 3.96
CA HIS A 130 -12.68 6.38 3.98
C HIS A 130 -13.89 5.52 3.58
N ILE A 131 -13.72 4.57 2.65
CA ILE A 131 -14.75 3.59 2.31
C ILE A 131 -15.03 2.67 3.51
N ALA A 132 -14.01 2.25 4.26
CA ALA A 132 -14.17 1.40 5.45
C ALA A 132 -14.97 2.11 6.55
N VAL A 133 -14.68 3.39 6.76
CA VAL A 133 -15.26 4.20 7.84
C VAL A 133 -16.66 4.71 7.49
N TYR A 134 -16.79 5.35 6.32
CA TYR A 134 -18.00 6.07 5.94
C TYR A 134 -18.90 5.28 4.98
N GLY A 135 -18.40 4.21 4.35
CA GLY A 135 -19.13 3.39 3.38
C GLY A 135 -19.68 4.14 2.17
N LYS A 136 -19.05 5.26 1.80
CA LYS A 136 -19.38 6.01 0.58
C LYS A 136 -18.73 5.35 -0.64
N GLY A 137 -19.26 5.65 -1.83
CA GLY A 137 -18.67 5.18 -3.09
C GLY A 137 -17.24 5.70 -3.31
N PHE A 138 -16.41 4.94 -4.03
CA PHE A 138 -14.98 5.22 -4.23
C PHE A 138 -14.66 6.68 -4.58
N ASN A 139 -15.35 7.25 -5.58
CA ASN A 139 -15.05 8.61 -6.04
C ASN A 139 -15.36 9.70 -4.99
N ARG A 140 -16.41 9.50 -4.16
CA ARG A 140 -16.71 10.42 -3.06
C ARG A 140 -15.69 10.27 -1.94
N SER A 141 -15.38 9.04 -1.55
CA SER A 141 -14.38 8.76 -0.52
C SER A 141 -12.98 9.28 -0.88
N ALA A 142 -12.58 9.15 -2.15
CA ALA A 142 -11.32 9.69 -2.64
C ALA A 142 -11.28 11.23 -2.61
N ARG A 143 -12.39 11.88 -2.96
CA ARG A 143 -12.51 13.35 -2.86
C ARG A 143 -12.46 13.81 -1.41
N ASP A 144 -13.24 13.21 -0.53
CA ASP A 144 -13.29 13.55 0.89
C ASP A 144 -11.90 13.39 1.53
N ALA A 145 -11.19 12.29 1.23
CA ALA A 145 -9.81 12.07 1.68
C ALA A 145 -8.84 13.14 1.18
N TRP A 146 -8.98 13.55 -0.08
CA TRP A 146 -8.12 14.57 -0.68
C TRP A 146 -8.38 15.98 -0.12
N GLU A 147 -9.65 16.33 0.11
CA GLU A 147 -10.03 17.58 0.76
C GLU A 147 -9.47 17.63 2.19
N LEU A 148 -9.55 16.52 2.93
CA LEU A 148 -8.98 16.40 4.27
C LEU A 148 -7.44 16.59 4.28
N PHE A 149 -6.73 16.00 3.32
CA PHE A 149 -5.28 16.18 3.22
C PHE A 149 -4.88 17.61 2.89
N GLN A 150 -5.66 18.30 2.05
CA GLN A 150 -5.43 19.71 1.74
C GLN A 150 -5.73 20.62 2.93
N SER A 151 -6.80 20.36 3.68
CA SER A 151 -7.19 21.20 4.83
C SER A 151 -6.21 21.10 6.00
N THR A 152 -5.67 19.90 6.26
CA THR A 152 -4.86 19.64 7.45
C THR A 152 -3.35 19.74 7.17
N GLY A 153 -2.92 19.83 5.91
CA GLY A 153 -1.51 19.95 5.51
C GLY A 153 -0.68 18.67 5.69
N VAL A 154 -1.36 17.57 6.00
CA VAL A 154 -0.80 16.24 6.26
C VAL A 154 -0.27 15.61 4.97
N GLU A 155 -0.66 16.11 3.79
CA GLU A 155 -0.13 15.70 2.46
C GLU A 155 1.40 15.55 2.44
N SER A 156 2.13 16.47 3.08
CA SER A 156 3.60 16.45 3.12
C SER A 156 4.21 15.42 4.07
N LEU A 157 3.43 14.89 5.02
CA LEU A 157 3.85 13.79 5.88
C LEU A 157 3.60 12.46 5.15
N VAL A 158 2.43 12.35 4.53
CA VAL A 158 2.01 11.16 3.80
C VAL A 158 2.84 10.98 2.52
N ALA A 159 3.25 12.04 1.84
CA ALA A 159 4.16 11.97 0.68
C ALA A 159 5.56 11.44 1.03
N TYR A 160 5.95 11.50 2.31
CA TYR A 160 7.20 10.93 2.82
C TYR A 160 7.00 9.56 3.49
N ASP A 161 5.78 9.02 3.43
CA ASP A 161 5.47 7.73 4.02
C ASP A 161 6.18 6.62 3.22
N CYS A 162 7.28 6.11 3.79
CA CYS A 162 8.06 5.01 3.24
C CYS A 162 7.40 3.64 3.44
N SER A 163 6.19 3.59 4.02
CA SER A 163 5.45 2.36 4.32
C SER A 163 5.46 1.35 3.16
N GLY A 164 5.29 1.80 1.91
CA GLY A 164 5.29 0.90 0.75
C GLY A 164 6.67 0.30 0.41
N ALA A 165 7.76 1.03 0.68
CA ALA A 165 9.12 0.54 0.49
C ALA A 165 9.51 -0.46 1.59
N ASP A 166 9.13 -0.17 2.84
CA ASP A 166 9.35 -1.06 3.98
C ASP A 166 8.55 -2.37 3.83
N LEU A 167 7.31 -2.28 3.32
CA LEU A 167 6.48 -3.43 2.99
C LEU A 167 7.17 -4.35 1.96
N LEU A 168 7.75 -3.75 0.90
CA LEU A 168 8.43 -4.48 -0.15
C LEU A 168 9.71 -5.15 0.39
N MET A 169 10.51 -4.41 1.15
CA MET A 169 11.76 -4.93 1.70
C MET A 169 11.50 -6.05 2.72
N GLY A 170 10.53 -5.86 3.62
CA GLY A 170 10.13 -6.88 4.60
C GLY A 170 9.59 -8.15 3.93
N THR A 171 8.77 -8.01 2.89
CA THR A 171 8.23 -9.16 2.14
C THR A 171 9.33 -9.95 1.43
N LEU A 172 10.27 -9.25 0.78
CA LEU A 172 11.39 -9.88 0.08
C LEU A 172 12.33 -10.61 1.05
N LEU A 173 12.70 -9.96 2.16
CA LEU A 173 13.55 -10.57 3.19
C LEU A 173 12.86 -11.78 3.83
N GLY A 174 11.58 -11.66 4.18
CA GLY A 174 10.79 -12.75 4.74
C GLY A 174 10.74 -13.96 3.81
N GLY A 175 10.49 -13.74 2.52
CA GLY A 175 10.52 -14.80 1.51
C GLY A 175 11.89 -15.46 1.35
N LEU A 176 12.97 -14.67 1.31
CA LEU A 176 14.33 -15.20 1.18
C LEU A 176 14.72 -16.06 2.39
N ILE A 177 14.36 -15.65 3.60
CA ILE A 177 14.62 -16.42 4.82
C ILE A 177 13.85 -17.75 4.77
N THR A 178 12.55 -17.75 4.47
CA THR A 178 11.77 -18.99 4.41
C THR A 178 12.25 -19.92 3.29
N GLY A 179 12.61 -19.37 2.13
CA GLY A 179 13.13 -20.12 0.99
C GLY A 179 14.48 -20.78 1.29
N THR A 180 15.41 -20.05 1.91
CA THR A 180 16.73 -20.58 2.27
C THR A 180 16.64 -21.62 3.38
N CYS A 181 15.83 -21.40 4.42
CA CYS A 181 15.58 -22.39 5.46
C CYS A 181 14.99 -23.69 4.90
N ALA A 182 14.02 -23.60 4.00
CA ALA A 182 13.42 -24.77 3.35
C ALA A 182 14.44 -25.51 2.44
N ALA A 183 15.25 -24.78 1.67
CA ALA A 183 16.29 -25.37 0.84
C ALA A 183 17.33 -26.14 1.67
N ILE A 184 17.82 -25.55 2.76
CA ILE A 184 18.78 -26.19 3.68
C ILE A 184 18.16 -27.44 4.33
N TRP A 185 16.91 -27.36 4.77
CA TRP A 185 16.20 -28.51 5.37
C TRP A 185 16.07 -29.68 4.39
N THR A 186 15.75 -29.40 3.12
CA THR A 186 15.64 -30.45 2.09
C THR A 186 16.98 -31.07 1.73
N HIS A 187 18.06 -30.29 1.78
CA HIS A 187 19.41 -30.79 1.54
C HIS A 187 19.85 -31.76 2.65
N ILE A 188 19.62 -31.41 3.92
CA ILE A 188 20.06 -32.22 5.07
C ILE A 188 19.26 -33.52 5.19
N LYS A 189 17.94 -33.47 4.97
CA LYS A 189 17.05 -34.60 5.31
C LYS A 189 16.89 -35.63 4.18
N TRP A 190 17.07 -35.23 2.92
CA TRP A 190 16.72 -36.04 1.76
C TRP A 190 17.86 -36.30 0.78
N GLU A 191 19.07 -35.75 1.00
CA GLU A 191 20.19 -35.77 0.03
C GLU A 191 19.71 -35.52 -1.41
N ALA A 192 18.78 -34.57 -1.56
CA ALA A 192 18.10 -34.36 -2.82
C ALA A 192 19.04 -33.73 -3.86
N LYS A 193 18.90 -34.11 -5.13
CA LYS A 193 19.58 -33.42 -6.25
C LYS A 193 19.25 -31.92 -6.26
N ASN A 194 20.21 -31.10 -6.71
CA ASN A 194 20.10 -29.64 -6.81
C ASN A 194 18.79 -29.13 -7.43
N GLU A 195 18.26 -29.82 -8.44
CA GLU A 195 16.99 -29.44 -9.11
C GLU A 195 15.78 -29.49 -8.17
N ARG A 196 15.71 -30.50 -7.27
CA ARG A 196 14.60 -30.61 -6.31
C ARG A 196 14.73 -29.60 -5.18
N ILE A 197 15.95 -29.31 -4.74
CA ILE A 197 16.22 -28.30 -3.71
C ILE A 197 15.80 -26.92 -4.23
N LEU A 198 16.18 -26.57 -5.47
CA LEU A 198 15.80 -25.31 -6.10
C LEU A 198 14.27 -25.21 -6.26
N MET A 199 13.61 -26.29 -6.68
CA MET A 199 12.16 -26.32 -6.83
C MET A 199 11.46 -26.10 -5.48
N VAL A 200 11.79 -26.89 -4.45
CA VAL A 200 11.16 -26.76 -3.12
C VAL A 200 11.48 -25.40 -2.49
N GLY A 201 12.73 -24.95 -2.57
CA GLY A 201 13.14 -23.64 -2.08
C GLY A 201 12.39 -22.48 -2.74
N SER A 202 12.21 -22.52 -4.07
CA SER A 202 11.44 -21.49 -4.79
C SER A 202 9.97 -21.47 -4.39
N THR A 203 9.34 -22.63 -4.20
CA THR A 203 7.94 -22.69 -3.74
C THR A 203 7.76 -22.21 -2.30
N ALA A 204 8.71 -22.52 -1.41
CA ALA A 204 8.71 -22.05 -0.02
C ALA A 204 9.01 -20.55 0.11
N MET A 205 9.87 -20.01 -0.77
CA MET A 205 10.10 -18.57 -0.89
C MET A 205 8.83 -17.84 -1.29
N LEU A 206 8.14 -18.31 -2.33
CA LEU A 206 6.87 -17.72 -2.79
C LEU A 206 5.80 -17.75 -1.67
N MET A 207 5.65 -18.89 -0.98
CA MET A 207 4.68 -19.00 0.12
C MET A 207 5.03 -18.08 1.29
N GLY A 208 6.32 -17.95 1.64
CA GLY A 208 6.77 -17.04 2.69
C GLY A 208 6.56 -15.56 2.35
N MET A 209 6.80 -15.15 1.10
CA MET A 209 6.49 -13.79 0.63
C MET A 209 4.99 -13.49 0.78
N VAL A 210 4.11 -14.42 0.43
CA VAL A 210 2.66 -14.21 0.59
C VAL A 210 2.30 -14.05 2.06
N LEU A 211 2.81 -14.92 2.93
CA LEU A 211 2.49 -14.89 4.36
C LEU A 211 2.97 -13.60 5.03
N VAL A 212 4.23 -13.22 4.81
CA VAL A 212 4.82 -11.99 5.36
C VAL A 212 4.14 -10.76 4.76
N GLY A 213 3.85 -10.78 3.46
CA GLY A 213 3.13 -9.70 2.79
C GLY A 213 1.76 -9.43 3.41
N VAL A 214 0.97 -10.47 3.70
CA VAL A 214 -0.33 -10.31 4.38
C VAL A 214 -0.16 -9.71 5.78
N ALA A 215 0.84 -10.15 6.55
CA ALA A 215 1.11 -9.59 7.88
C ALA A 215 1.51 -8.11 7.81
N MET A 216 2.38 -7.74 6.85
CA MET A 216 2.84 -6.38 6.66
C MET A 216 1.70 -5.45 6.19
N VAL A 217 0.75 -5.94 5.39
CA VAL A 217 -0.44 -5.20 4.99
C VAL A 217 -1.27 -4.78 6.20
N VAL A 218 -1.40 -5.63 7.23
CA VAL A 218 -2.10 -5.27 8.48
C VAL A 218 -1.45 -4.06 9.15
N VAL A 219 -0.12 -4.05 9.26
CA VAL A 219 0.65 -2.94 9.84
C VAL A 219 0.45 -1.67 9.02
N GLU A 220 0.59 -1.77 7.69
CA GLU A 220 0.38 -0.65 6.78
C GLU A 220 -1.04 -0.06 6.90
N SER A 221 -2.05 -0.92 7.10
CA SER A 221 -3.45 -0.53 7.32
C SER A 221 -3.68 0.21 8.62
N ALA A 222 -2.99 -0.20 9.68
CA ALA A 222 -3.06 0.46 10.98
C ALA A 222 -2.45 1.86 10.91
N VAL A 223 -1.27 1.98 10.30
CA VAL A 223 -0.56 3.25 10.12
C VAL A 223 -1.39 4.24 9.29
N THR A 224 -2.00 3.82 8.18
CA THR A 224 -2.84 4.75 7.39
C THR A 224 -4.10 5.19 8.09
N SER A 225 -4.74 4.29 8.84
CA SER A 225 -5.92 4.64 9.62
C SER A 225 -5.59 5.64 10.72
N MET A 226 -4.41 5.50 11.32
CA MET A 226 -3.89 6.44 12.30
C MET A 226 -3.61 7.82 11.69
N TYR A 227 -3.04 7.88 10.48
CA TYR A 227 -2.86 9.16 9.77
C TYR A 227 -4.19 9.85 9.43
N ILE A 228 -5.21 9.08 9.02
CA ILE A 228 -6.54 9.65 8.72
C ILE A 228 -7.22 10.13 9.99
N CYS A 229 -7.18 9.34 11.07
CA CYS A 229 -7.71 9.75 12.37
C CYS A 229 -7.03 11.04 12.88
N TYR A 230 -5.70 11.14 12.72
CA TYR A 230 -4.95 12.36 13.00
C TYR A 230 -5.42 13.55 12.15
N ALA A 231 -5.68 13.31 10.86
CA ALA A 231 -6.08 14.36 9.93
C ALA A 231 -7.50 14.88 10.17
N GLU A 232 -8.41 14.02 10.65
CA GLU A 232 -9.81 14.37 10.98
C GLU A 232 -9.94 15.19 12.25
N ASP A 233 -9.36 14.72 13.37
CA ASP A 233 -9.47 15.42 14.65
C ASP A 233 -8.23 15.17 15.51
N PRO A 234 -7.31 16.15 15.61
CA PRO A 234 -6.09 15.99 16.41
C PRO A 234 -6.37 15.93 17.92
N LEU A 235 -7.58 16.29 18.36
CA LEU A 235 -7.99 16.25 19.77
C LEU A 235 -8.37 14.86 20.26
N LEU A 236 -8.78 13.94 19.36
CA LEU A 236 -8.99 12.54 19.70
C LEU A 236 -7.68 11.94 20.24
N ILE A 237 -6.53 12.40 19.74
CA ILE A 237 -5.19 11.90 20.06
C ILE A 237 -4.88 11.98 21.56
N HIS A 238 -5.25 13.08 22.22
CA HIS A 238 -5.00 13.26 23.66
C HIS A 238 -5.76 12.27 24.55
N ARG A 239 -6.77 11.57 24.02
CA ARG A 239 -7.56 10.57 24.75
C ARG A 239 -6.95 9.18 24.72
N TRP A 240 -6.03 8.89 23.79
CA TRP A 240 -5.42 7.55 23.66
C TRP A 240 -4.16 7.46 24.52
N GLU A 241 -4.13 6.50 25.43
CA GLU A 241 -3.01 6.25 26.35
C GLU A 241 -1.82 5.53 25.67
N TRP A 242 -1.91 5.25 24.36
CA TRP A 242 -0.86 4.60 23.57
C TRP A 242 0.07 5.67 22.99
N ASP A 243 1.30 5.73 23.52
CA ASP A 243 2.43 6.61 23.12
C ASP A 243 2.08 8.07 22.80
N ALA A 244 1.65 8.82 23.82
CA ALA A 244 1.61 10.29 23.78
C ALA A 244 2.94 10.91 23.28
N GLU A 245 4.06 10.20 23.46
CA GLU A 245 5.39 10.57 22.98
C GLU A 245 5.58 10.41 21.46
N PHE A 246 5.09 9.33 20.85
CA PHE A 246 5.11 9.19 19.39
C PHE A 246 4.25 10.26 18.73
N PHE A 247 3.08 10.53 19.29
CA PHE A 247 2.16 11.54 18.77
C PHE A 247 2.65 12.97 18.98
N SER A 248 3.29 13.27 20.11
CA SER A 248 3.90 14.58 20.33
C SER A 248 5.02 14.83 19.32
N GLN A 249 5.89 13.84 19.10
CA GLN A 249 6.93 13.90 18.06
C GLN A 249 6.35 14.09 16.66
N LEU A 250 5.26 13.39 16.32
CA LEU A 250 4.59 13.55 15.03
C LEU A 250 4.00 14.96 14.86
N SER A 251 3.33 15.47 15.89
CA SER A 251 2.72 16.81 15.89
C SER A 251 3.76 17.93 15.81
N GLU A 252 4.91 17.74 16.48
CA GLU A 252 6.02 18.67 16.48
C GLU A 252 6.75 18.67 15.15
N ALA A 253 7.00 17.49 14.57
CA ALA A 253 7.56 17.34 13.23
C ALA A 253 6.65 18.01 12.17
N LEU A 254 5.33 17.84 12.29
CA LEU A 254 4.37 18.49 11.40
C LEU A 254 4.39 20.02 11.57
N HIS A 255 4.36 20.51 12.82
CA HIS A 255 4.42 21.95 13.12
C HIS A 255 5.70 22.60 12.57
N GLN A 256 6.84 21.94 12.74
CA GLN A 256 8.12 22.41 12.20
C GLN A 256 8.06 22.51 10.66
N ARG A 257 7.50 21.50 9.97
CA ARG A 257 7.38 21.52 8.50
C ARG A 257 6.40 22.57 7.99
N LEU A 258 5.27 22.75 8.66
CA LEU A 258 4.31 23.81 8.32
C LEU A 258 4.95 25.20 8.49
N ARG A 259 5.69 25.44 9.58
CA ARG A 259 6.46 26.68 9.77
C ARG A 259 7.50 26.88 8.67
N HIS A 260 8.22 25.84 8.29
CA HIS A 260 9.23 25.92 7.23
C HIS A 260 8.61 26.20 5.85
N ARG A 261 7.45 25.61 5.52
CA ARG A 261 6.68 25.94 4.30
C ARG A 261 6.17 27.38 4.32
N SER A 262 5.62 27.84 5.45
CA SER A 262 5.18 29.22 5.60
C SER A 262 6.33 30.22 5.45
N ALA A 263 7.52 29.89 5.98
CA ALA A 263 8.72 30.71 5.83
C ALA A 263 9.17 30.81 4.37
N ARG A 264 9.34 29.67 3.67
CA ARG A 264 9.69 29.65 2.24
C ARG A 264 8.66 30.36 1.36
N GLY A 265 7.36 30.21 1.67
CA GLY A 265 6.30 30.93 0.97
C GLY A 265 6.41 32.45 1.15
N ARG A 266 6.73 32.92 2.36
CA ARG A 266 7.00 34.36 2.62
C ARG A 266 8.25 34.83 1.91
N GLU A 267 9.34 34.06 1.92
CA GLU A 267 10.59 34.39 1.24
C GLU A 267 10.38 34.54 -0.27
N ALA A 268 9.65 33.62 -0.90
CA ALA A 268 9.29 33.70 -2.31
C ALA A 268 8.42 34.92 -2.63
N LEU A 269 7.46 35.27 -1.76
CA LEU A 269 6.64 36.48 -1.90
C LEU A 269 7.47 37.76 -1.73
N THR A 270 8.40 37.79 -0.77
CA THR A 270 9.30 38.94 -0.58
C THR A 270 10.25 39.10 -1.76
N GLN A 271 10.82 38.02 -2.27
CA GLN A 271 11.72 38.06 -3.41
C GLN A 271 11.01 38.54 -4.67
N ASN A 272 9.80 38.04 -4.93
CA ASN A 272 8.97 38.52 -6.04
C ASN A 272 8.63 40.01 -5.90
N ARG A 273 8.36 40.50 -4.67
CA ARG A 273 8.16 41.94 -4.42
C ARG A 273 9.43 42.77 -4.70
N PHE A 274 10.61 42.26 -4.37
CA PHE A 274 11.87 42.95 -4.68
C PHE A 274 12.17 42.98 -6.18
N ASP A 275 11.92 41.89 -6.90
CA ASP A 275 12.12 41.84 -8.36
C ASP A 275 11.21 42.83 -9.10
N VAL A 276 9.95 42.97 -8.65
CA VAL A 276 9.00 43.97 -9.19
C VAL A 276 9.48 45.41 -8.91
N ASN A 277 9.98 45.70 -7.71
CA ASN A 277 10.47 47.04 -7.36
C ASN A 277 11.79 47.44 -8.03
N ILE A 278 12.55 46.51 -8.61
CA ILE A 278 13.80 46.79 -9.34
C ILE A 278 13.52 47.04 -10.84
N GLN A 279 12.34 46.65 -11.34
CA GLN A 279 11.92 46.87 -12.73
C GLN A 279 11.16 48.18 -12.98
N GLU A 280 10.81 48.94 -11.94
CA GLU A 280 10.35 50.34 -12.01
C GLU A 280 11.53 51.33 -11.86
#